data_AF-A0A6L4AAM0-F1
#
_entry.id   AF-A0A6L4AAM0-F1
#
_cell.length_a   1.000
_cell.length_b   1.000
_cell.length_c   1.000
_cell.angle_alpha   90.00
_cell.angle_beta   90.00
_cell.angle_gamma   90.00
#
_symmetry.space_group_name_H-M   'P 1'
#
loop_
_entity.id
_entity.type
_entity.pdbx_description
1 polymer ?
#
loop_
_entity_poly.entity_id
_entity_poly.type
_entity_poly.pdbx_seq_one_letter_code
_entity_poly.pdbx_strand_id
1 'polypeptide(L)' 'MQLFADIQVIGHTPPAYHEILTPEALAFVAKLQRAFGGRRRELLQRRKEVQRRLHQGVMPAFLP' A
#
# COMPACT_ATOMS: atom_id res chain seq x y z
N MET A 1 -8.59 -10.89 17.02
CA MET A 1 -8.69 -9.70 16.14
C MET A 1 -8.37 -8.49 17.00
N GLN A 2 -7.33 -7.73 16.68
CA GLN A 2 -6.87 -6.63 17.54
C GLN A 2 -6.87 -5.32 16.73
N LEU A 3 -7.43 -4.27 17.33
CA LEU A 3 -7.52 -2.93 16.76
C LEU A 3 -6.54 -2.02 17.50
N PHE A 4 -5.66 -1.36 16.75
CA PHE A 4 -4.69 -0.41 17.28
C PHE A 4 -4.58 0.79 16.35
N ALA A 5 -4.84 2.00 16.85
CA ALA A 5 -4.65 3.24 16.07
C ALA A 5 -5.26 3.19 14.64
N ASP A 6 -6.49 2.69 14.52
CA ASP A 6 -7.23 2.49 13.26
C ASP A 6 -6.63 1.44 12.30
N ILE A 7 -5.70 0.62 12.77
CA ILE A 7 -5.20 -0.57 12.08
C ILE A 7 -5.85 -1.82 12.64
N GLN A 8 -6.28 -2.68 11.73
CA GLN A 8 -6.74 -4.03 12.04
C GLN A 8 -5.66 -5.05 11.65
N VAL A 9 -5.21 -5.85 12.63
CA VAL A 9 -4.36 -7.02 12.35
C VAL A 9 -5.27 -8.24 12.17
N ILE A 10 -5.31 -8.76 10.94
CA ILE A 10 -6.21 -9.86 10.53
C ILE A 10 -5.56 -11.25 10.63
N GLY A 11 -4.23 -11.33 10.65
CA GLY A 11 -3.48 -12.59 10.74
C GLY A 11 -3.28 -13.08 12.19
N HIS A 12 -2.89 -14.34 12.34
CA HIS A 12 -2.45 -14.88 13.63
C HIS A 12 -1.14 -14.22 14.07
N THR A 13 -1.06 -13.77 15.33
CA THR A 13 0.10 -13.10 15.91
C THR A 13 0.69 -13.95 17.04
N PRO A 14 1.64 -14.85 16.73
CA PRO A 14 2.35 -15.59 17.77
C PRO A 14 3.20 -14.62 18.63
N PRO A 15 3.60 -15.02 19.86
CA PRO A 15 4.36 -14.15 20.75
C PRO A 15 5.63 -13.55 20.14
N ALA A 16 6.30 -14.30 19.25
CA ALA A 16 7.48 -13.83 18.52
C ALA A 16 7.22 -12.57 17.65
N TYR A 17 5.97 -12.25 17.32
CA TYR A 17 5.63 -11.08 16.50
C TYR A 17 5.36 -9.83 17.35
N HIS A 18 5.20 -9.96 18.68
CA HIS A 18 4.81 -8.85 19.54
C HIS A 18 5.89 -7.76 19.60
N GLU A 19 7.17 -8.12 19.46
CA GLU A 19 8.26 -7.15 19.38
C GLU A 19 8.30 -6.36 18.06
N ILE A 20 7.65 -6.89 17.00
CA ILE A 20 7.56 -6.25 15.68
C ILE A 20 6.26 -5.44 15.56
N LEU A 21 5.15 -6.00 16.02
CA LEU A 21 3.80 -5.43 15.94
C LEU A 21 3.50 -4.58 17.18
N THR A 22 4.46 -3.79 17.64
CA THR A 22 4.26 -2.89 18.78
C THR A 22 3.22 -1.80 18.43
N PRO A 23 2.54 -1.22 19.43
CA PRO A 23 1.61 -0.12 19.19
C PRO A 23 2.25 1.05 18.42
N GLU A 24 3.51 1.37 18.70
CA GLU A 24 4.25 2.46 18.04
C GLU A 24 4.54 2.13 16.58
N ALA A 25 4.94 0.88 16.29
CA ALA A 25 5.19 0.41 14.92
C ALA A 25 3.89 0.44 14.09
N LEU A 26 2.78 -0.03 14.66
CA LEU A 26 1.47 0.03 14.00
C LEU A 26 1.04 1.49 13.78
N ALA A 27 1.19 2.36 14.77
CA ALA A 27 0.88 3.78 14.61
C ALA A 27 1.73 4.45 13.51
N PHE A 28 3.01 4.07 13.38
CA PHE A 28 3.88 4.54 12.31
C PHE A 28 3.40 4.07 10.93
N VAL A 29 3.08 2.78 10.77
CA VAL A 29 2.51 2.26 9.51
C VAL A 29 1.21 2.97 9.15
N ALA A 30 0.36 3.27 10.14
CA ALA A 30 -0.88 4.02 9.92
C ALA A 30 -0.60 5.43 9.37
N LYS A 31 0.42 6.12 9.90
CA LYS A 31 0.86 7.42 9.38
C LYS A 31 1.34 7.32 7.93
N LEU A 32 2.15 6.30 7.59
CA LEU A 32 2.61 6.06 6.22
C LEU A 32 1.44 5.82 5.26
N GLN A 33 0.47 4.98 5.65
CA GLN A 33 -0.69 4.69 4.82
C GLN A 33 -1.55 5.94 4.59
N ARG A 34 -1.73 6.79 5.61
CA ARG A 34 -2.45 8.06 5.45
C ARG A 34 -1.72 9.02 4.51
N ALA A 35 -0.40 9.13 4.64
CA ALA A 35 0.41 10.04 3.83
C ALA A 35 0.54 9.57 2.36
N PHE A 36 0.72 8.28 2.12
CA PHE A 36 1.13 7.75 0.81
C PHE A 36 0.12 6.80 0.15
N GLY A 37 -0.86 6.30 0.90
CA GLY A 37 -1.83 5.32 0.40
C GLY A 37 -2.69 5.84 -0.76
N GLY A 38 -3.04 7.14 -0.75
CA GLY A 38 -3.72 7.82 -1.85
C GLY A 38 -2.90 7.77 -3.14
N ARG A 39 -1.65 8.26 -3.07
CA ARG A 39 -0.73 8.27 -4.21
C ARG A 39 -0.47 6.86 -4.77
N ARG A 40 -0.30 5.86 -3.89
CA ARG A 40 -0.15 4.46 -4.32
C ARG A 40 -1.33 3.98 -5.16
N ARG A 41 -2.57 4.29 -4.74
CA ARG A 41 -3.79 3.91 -5.48
C ARG A 41 -3.85 4.59 -6.84
N GLU A 42 -3.55 5.88 -6.91
CA GLU A 42 -3.49 6.63 -8.19
C GLU A 42 -2.51 5.99 -9.17
N LEU A 43 -1.31 5.65 -8.71
CA LEU A 43 -0.29 5.03 -9.56
C LEU A 43 -0.72 3.64 -10.05
N LEU A 44 -1.41 2.86 -9.22
CA LEU A 44 -1.98 1.58 -9.63
C LEU A 44 -3.08 1.74 -10.69
N GLN A 45 -3.91 2.79 -10.61
CA GLN A 45 -4.89 3.07 -11.68
C GLN A 45 -4.21 3.52 -12.97
N ARG A 46 -3.20 4.40 -12.88
CA ARG A 46 -2.40 4.81 -14.04
C ARG A 46 -1.75 3.61 -14.75
N ARG A 47 -1.29 2.59 -14.01
CA ARG A 47 -0.78 1.35 -14.62
C ARG A 47 -1.84 0.66 -15.48
N LYS A 48 -3.09 0.59 -15.02
CA LYS A 48 -4.20 0.01 -15.82
C LYS A 48 -4.50 0.85 -17.06
N GLU A 49 -4.48 2.17 -16.94
CA GLU A 49 -4.69 3.08 -18.07
C GLU A 49 -3.60 2.95 -19.13
N VAL A 50 -2.34 2.91 -18.71
CA VAL A 50 -1.19 2.66 -19.60
C VAL A 50 -1.37 1.30 -20.28
N GLN A 51 -1.69 0.25 -19.53
CA GLN A 51 -1.91 -1.07 -20.11
C GLN A 51 -3.02 -1.07 -21.17
N ARG A 52 -4.13 -0.35 -20.93
CA ARG A 52 -5.21 -0.19 -21.91
C ARG A 52 -4.72 0.47 -23.19
N ARG A 53 -3.86 1.50 -23.10
CA ARG A 53 -3.27 2.16 -24.27
C ARG A 53 -2.36 1.21 -25.05
N LEU A 54 -1.53 0.42 -24.36
CA LEU A 54 -0.67 -0.58 -25.00
C LEU A 54 -1.51 -1.60 -25.79
N HIS A 55 -2.61 -2.09 -25.20
CA HIS A 55 -3.53 -3.00 -25.89
C HIS A 55 -4.21 -2.38 -27.13
N GLN A 56 -4.32 -1.05 -27.18
CA GLN A 56 -4.84 -0.31 -28.33
C GLN A 56 -3.76 -0.01 -29.39
N GLY A 57 -2.55 -0.57 -29.24
CA GLY A 57 -1.44 -0.41 -30.19
C GLY A 57 -0.55 0.81 -29.95
N VAL A 58 -0.74 1.55 -28.85
CA VAL A 58 0.17 2.64 -28.46
C VAL A 58 1.50 2.03 -28.00
N MET A 59 2.60 2.39 -28.64
CA MET A 59 3.94 1.95 -28.22
C MET A 59 4.56 2.91 -27.19
N PRO A 60 5.26 2.40 -26.16
CA PRO A 60 6.01 3.25 -25.24
C PRO A 60 7.20 3.88 -25.96
N ALA A 61 7.58 5.08 -25.53
CA ALA A 61 8.75 5.79 -25.99
C ALA A 61 9.51 6.34 -24.78
N PHE A 62 10.79 6.68 -24.99
CA PHE A 62 11.56 7.38 -23.97
C PHE A 62 10.96 8.76 -23.71
N LEU A 63 11.08 9.20 -22.46
CA LEU A 63 10.81 10.60 -22.12
C LEU A 63 11.88 11.47 -22.80
N PRO A 64 11.53 12.69 -23.22
CA PRO A 64 12.48 13.62 -23.83
C PRO A 64 13.65 13.96 -22.89
#